data_AF-A0A3Q9IWK9-F1
#
_entry.id   AF-A0A3Q9IWK9-F1
#
_cell.length_a   1.000
_cell.length_b   1.000
_cell.length_c   1.000
_cell.angle_alpha   90.00
_cell.angle_beta   90.00
_cell.angle_gamma   90.00
#
_symmetry.space_group_name_H-M   'P 1'
#
loop_
_entity.id
_entity.type
_entity.pdbx_description
1 polymer ?
#
loop_
_entity_poly.entity_id
_entity_poly.type
_entity_poly.pdbx_seq_one_letter_code
_entity_poly.pdbx_strand_id
1 'polypeptide(L)'
;MSQVFYGAWLARRGDLGWATHEAHFPTRQILAHIQLSALSLADGERFQSFRRRYALAYIETELTPPGPFGIPMPNKETDNHVWLETDQVTFQLQADGVETASALGLIHDLTPQADSPAKVVETRDFVVHDDQGSVLGSHRVVRLDGARELDLDGIRQRVLDRAAGLVTRPVDIVSVDLTGIPPRLAFRVDPRTHRPVPLPD
;
A
#
# COMPACT_ATOMS: atom_id res chain seq x y z
N MET A 1 -20.00 20.71 -4.95
CA MET A 1 -18.93 20.76 -3.92
C MET A 1 -18.46 19.35 -3.71
N SER A 2 -17.16 19.07 -3.72
CA SER A 2 -16.62 17.75 -3.39
C SER A 2 -16.31 17.69 -1.89
N GLN A 3 -16.51 16.53 -1.27
CA GLN A 3 -16.21 16.29 0.14
C GLN A 3 -15.20 15.15 0.26
N VAL A 4 -14.31 15.21 1.26
CA VAL A 4 -13.43 14.08 1.58
C VAL A 4 -14.32 12.91 2.03
N PHE A 5 -14.33 11.88 1.20
CA PHE A 5 -15.09 10.65 1.39
C PHE A 5 -14.32 9.66 2.25
N TYR A 6 -13.02 9.52 1.99
CA TYR A 6 -12.14 8.61 2.70
C TYR A 6 -10.68 9.08 2.64
N GLY A 7 -9.89 8.73 3.66
CA GLY A 7 -8.47 9.03 3.71
C GLY A 7 -7.67 7.89 4.32
N ALA A 8 -6.47 7.66 3.79
CA ALA A 8 -5.61 6.56 4.19
C ALA A 8 -4.15 7.02 4.32
N TRP A 9 -3.52 6.61 5.42
CA TRP A 9 -2.08 6.79 5.63
C TRP A 9 -1.34 5.53 5.23
N LEU A 10 -0.32 5.70 4.40
CA LEU A 10 0.68 4.68 4.08
C LEU A 10 1.97 5.06 4.78
N ALA A 11 2.59 4.10 5.45
CA ALA A 11 3.87 4.30 6.12
C ALA A 11 4.77 3.09 5.90
N ARG A 12 6.06 3.37 5.78
CA ARG A 12 7.13 2.40 5.58
C ARG A 12 8.28 2.73 6.54
N ARG A 13 8.85 1.71 7.17
CA ARG A 13 10.13 1.78 7.90
C ARG A 13 10.94 0.50 7.65
N GLY A 14 12.27 0.60 7.64
CA GLY A 14 13.17 -0.55 7.50
C GLY A 14 13.25 -1.07 6.06
N ASP A 15 13.34 -2.39 5.87
CA ASP A 15 13.56 -2.99 4.54
C ASP A 15 12.28 -3.30 3.75
N LEU A 16 11.10 -2.95 4.28
CA LEU A 16 9.82 -3.01 3.56
C LEU A 16 9.90 -2.25 2.22
N GLY A 17 9.84 -2.93 1.08
CA GLY A 17 10.03 -2.31 -0.24
C GLY A 17 8.83 -1.50 -0.72
N TRP A 18 7.63 -1.85 -0.26
CA TRP A 18 6.39 -1.15 -0.63
C TRP A 18 5.29 -1.33 0.43
N ALA A 19 4.32 -0.43 0.41
CA ALA A 19 3.10 -0.49 1.22
C ALA A 19 1.90 -0.08 0.35
N THR A 20 0.76 -0.72 0.57
CA THR A 20 -0.46 -0.48 -0.21
C THR A 20 -1.68 -0.37 0.66
N HIS A 21 -2.63 0.45 0.22
CA HIS A 21 -3.93 0.62 0.84
C HIS A 21 -5.02 0.59 -0.23
N GLU A 22 -5.76 -0.50 -0.29
CA GLU A 22 -6.88 -0.73 -1.19
C GLU A 22 -8.19 -0.42 -0.47
N ALA A 23 -9.00 0.48 -1.03
CA ALA A 23 -10.31 0.84 -0.48
C ALA A 23 -11.41 0.43 -1.46
N HIS A 24 -12.34 -0.41 -0.98
CA HIS A 24 -13.56 -0.83 -1.69
C HIS A 24 -14.74 0.00 -1.21
N PHE A 25 -15.51 0.57 -2.12
CA PHE A 25 -16.68 1.43 -1.86
C PHE A 25 -17.77 1.19 -2.93
N PRO A 26 -19.01 1.65 -2.75
CA PRO A 26 -20.00 1.60 -3.84
C PRO A 26 -19.48 2.32 -5.09
N THR A 27 -19.80 1.85 -6.29
CA THR A 27 -19.42 2.52 -7.55
C THR A 27 -19.84 3.98 -7.54
N ARG A 28 -18.88 4.90 -7.64
CA ARG A 28 -19.08 6.35 -7.56
C ARG A 28 -18.10 7.10 -8.46
N GLN A 29 -18.50 8.30 -8.86
CA GLN A 29 -17.59 9.27 -9.45
C GLN A 29 -16.74 9.90 -8.35
N ILE A 30 -15.43 9.72 -8.45
CA ILE A 30 -14.48 10.17 -7.43
C ILE A 30 -13.38 11.04 -8.04
N LEU A 31 -12.78 11.85 -7.16
CA LEU A 31 -11.45 12.43 -7.35
C LEU A 31 -10.56 11.87 -6.24
N ALA A 32 -9.56 11.06 -6.58
CA ALA A 32 -8.58 10.58 -5.62
C ALA A 32 -7.22 11.21 -5.86
N HIS A 33 -6.48 11.47 -4.80
CA HIS A 33 -5.10 11.95 -4.89
C HIS A 33 -4.23 11.38 -3.78
N ILE A 34 -2.92 11.30 -4.02
CA ILE A 34 -1.93 10.82 -3.05
C ILE A 34 -0.71 11.74 -3.04
N GLN A 35 -0.20 12.02 -1.84
CA GLN A 35 0.98 12.86 -1.66
C GLN A 35 1.97 12.21 -0.70
N LEU A 36 3.25 12.19 -1.07
CA LEU A 36 4.34 11.88 -0.15
C LEU A 36 4.39 12.94 0.96
N SER A 37 4.27 12.50 2.20
CA SER A 37 4.18 13.38 3.37
C SER A 37 5.49 13.48 4.15
N ALA A 38 6.30 12.42 4.18
CA ALA A 38 7.61 12.43 4.85
C ALA A 38 8.57 11.39 4.25
N LEU A 39 9.87 11.69 4.34
CA LEU A 39 10.97 10.84 3.91
C LEU A 39 12.17 11.05 4.84
N SER A 40 12.66 9.99 5.49
CA SER A 40 13.94 9.98 6.19
C SER A 40 14.95 9.17 5.40
N LEU A 41 16.11 9.78 5.16
CA LEU A 41 17.28 9.10 4.59
C LEU A 41 18.23 8.83 5.75
N ALA A 42 18.69 7.59 5.91
CA ALA A 42 19.75 7.30 6.87
C ALA A 42 21.01 8.09 6.49
N ASP A 43 21.63 8.80 7.43
CA ASP A 43 22.90 9.48 7.19
C ASP A 43 23.93 8.44 6.70
N GLY A 44 24.38 8.59 5.46
CA GLY A 44 25.47 7.76 4.94
C GLY A 44 26.77 8.18 5.61
N GLU A 45 27.64 7.23 5.92
CA GLU A 45 29.02 7.57 6.27
C GLU A 45 29.63 8.41 5.14
N ARG A 46 30.40 9.45 5.50
CA ARG A 46 31.23 10.18 4.53
C ARG A 46 32.02 9.11 3.75
N PHE A 47 31.98 9.14 2.41
CA PHE A 47 32.62 8.18 1.49
C PHE A 47 31.81 6.96 0.98
N GLN A 48 30.49 6.90 1.13
CA GLN A 48 29.70 5.90 0.39
C GLN A 48 29.63 6.21 -1.11
N SER A 49 29.77 5.17 -1.94
CA SER A 49 29.46 5.22 -3.38
C SER A 49 28.01 5.64 -3.60
N PHE A 50 27.73 6.32 -4.72
CA PHE A 50 26.37 6.77 -5.05
C PHE A 50 25.41 5.57 -5.01
N ARG A 51 24.46 5.60 -4.06
CA ARG A 51 23.36 4.65 -3.96
C ARG A 51 22.07 5.41 -4.24
N ARG A 52 21.34 5.01 -5.29
CA ARG A 52 20.01 5.55 -5.57
C ARG A 52 19.10 5.24 -4.39
N ARG A 53 18.43 6.26 -3.87
CA ARG A 53 17.41 6.16 -2.83
C ARG A 53 16.18 6.92 -3.31
N TYR A 54 15.00 6.35 -3.12
CA TYR A 54 13.78 6.98 -3.58
C TYR A 54 12.57 6.57 -2.74
N ALA A 55 11.57 7.43 -2.75
CA ALA A 55 10.20 7.10 -2.37
C ALA A 55 9.27 7.65 -3.44
N LEU A 56 8.26 6.88 -3.82
CA LEU A 56 7.25 7.24 -4.82
C LEU A 56 5.88 6.86 -4.26
N ALA A 57 4.91 7.75 -4.41
CA ALA A 57 3.52 7.49 -4.05
C ALA A 57 2.63 7.72 -5.27
N TYR A 58 1.75 6.78 -5.56
CA TYR A 58 0.89 6.80 -6.74
C TYR A 58 -0.42 6.05 -6.50
N ILE A 59 -1.37 6.21 -7.42
CA ILE A 59 -2.66 5.53 -7.40
C ILE A 59 -2.66 4.49 -8.51
N GLU A 60 -3.03 3.26 -8.17
CA GLU A 60 -3.32 2.20 -9.11
C GLU A 60 -4.84 2.04 -9.25
N THR A 61 -5.29 1.98 -10.49
CA THR A 61 -6.69 1.83 -10.88
C THR A 61 -6.79 0.73 -11.94
N GLU A 62 -8.01 0.33 -12.31
CA GLU A 62 -8.23 -0.63 -13.40
C GLU A 62 -7.69 -0.16 -14.75
N LEU A 63 -7.53 1.16 -14.94
CA LEU A 63 -6.97 1.75 -16.14
C LEU A 63 -5.44 1.78 -16.13
N THR A 64 -4.81 1.53 -14.98
CA THR A 64 -3.35 1.48 -14.87
C THR A 64 -2.84 0.28 -15.68
N PRO A 65 -2.08 0.49 -16.77
CA PRO A 65 -1.67 -0.62 -17.63
C PRO A 65 -0.76 -1.57 -16.84
N PRO A 66 -0.93 -2.90 -17.00
CA PRO A 66 -0.05 -3.85 -16.36
C PRO A 66 1.37 -3.64 -16.89
N GLY A 67 2.34 -3.46 -16.00
CA GLY A 67 3.73 -3.46 -16.41
C GLY A 67 4.24 -4.88 -16.69
N PRO A 68 5.49 -5.02 -17.16
CA PRO A 68 6.08 -6.33 -17.40
C PRO A 68 6.08 -7.13 -16.09
N PHE A 69 5.68 -8.39 -16.17
CA PHE A 69 5.55 -9.31 -15.02
C PHE A 69 4.47 -8.94 -13.99
N GLY A 70 3.45 -8.17 -14.36
CA GLY A 70 2.35 -7.80 -13.44
C GLY A 70 2.74 -6.75 -12.40
N ILE A 71 3.94 -6.16 -12.53
CA ILE A 71 4.44 -5.09 -11.69
C ILE A 71 3.98 -3.76 -12.29
N PRO A 72 3.32 -2.86 -11.55
CA PRO A 72 3.05 -1.51 -12.04
C PRO A 72 4.36 -0.84 -12.46
N MET A 73 4.46 -0.37 -13.71
CA MET A 73 5.64 0.36 -14.18
C MET A 73 5.67 1.75 -13.51
N PRO A 74 6.63 2.06 -12.62
CA PRO A 74 6.68 3.39 -11.99
C PRO A 74 7.00 4.50 -13.00
N ASN A 75 7.45 4.12 -14.21
CA ASN A 75 7.93 5.02 -15.26
C ASN A 75 6.92 5.21 -16.42
N LYS A 76 5.69 4.69 -16.31
CA LYS A 76 4.63 4.95 -17.29
C LYS A 76 3.33 5.24 -16.52
N GLU A 77 3.02 6.52 -16.37
CA GLU A 77 1.71 7.04 -15.95
C GLU A 77 1.31 6.65 -14.52
N THR A 78 2.18 6.97 -13.54
CA THR A 78 1.79 7.01 -12.13
C THR A 78 0.96 8.27 -11.86
N ASP A 79 -0.35 8.15 -11.96
CA ASP A 79 -1.24 9.24 -11.60
C ASP A 79 -1.26 9.40 -10.08
N ASN A 80 -0.73 10.52 -9.60
CA ASN A 80 -0.90 10.95 -8.22
C ASN A 80 -2.28 11.60 -7.99
N HIS A 81 -3.05 11.79 -9.06
CA HIS A 81 -4.42 12.30 -9.07
C HIS A 81 -5.22 11.55 -10.13
N VAL A 82 -6.34 10.94 -9.77
CA VAL A 82 -7.22 10.26 -10.70
C VAL A 82 -8.64 10.78 -10.58
N TRP A 83 -9.31 10.89 -11.73
CA TRP A 83 -10.74 11.16 -11.82
C TRP A 83 -11.37 10.06 -12.68
N LEU A 84 -12.15 9.20 -12.03
CA LEU A 84 -12.86 8.12 -12.70
C LEU A 84 -14.11 7.72 -11.92
N GLU A 85 -14.97 6.96 -12.58
CA GLU A 85 -16.05 6.21 -11.95
C GLU A 85 -15.54 4.80 -11.63
N THR A 86 -15.53 4.43 -10.36
CA THR A 86 -14.99 3.14 -9.89
C THR A 86 -15.60 2.77 -8.54
N ASP A 87 -15.46 1.53 -8.13
CA ASP A 87 -15.79 1.00 -6.80
C ASP A 87 -14.53 0.70 -5.97
N GLN A 88 -13.33 0.93 -6.52
CA GLN A 88 -12.08 0.64 -5.84
C GLN A 88 -10.94 1.60 -6.20
N VAL A 89 -10.08 1.87 -5.22
CA VAL A 89 -8.81 2.59 -5.42
C VAL A 89 -7.72 1.92 -4.61
N THR A 90 -6.54 1.74 -5.21
CA THR A 90 -5.34 1.29 -4.49
C THR A 90 -4.32 2.42 -4.42
N PHE A 91 -4.05 2.89 -3.21
CA PHE A 91 -2.92 3.76 -2.93
C PHE A 91 -1.64 2.94 -2.80
N GLN A 92 -0.56 3.42 -3.40
CA GLN A 92 0.74 2.76 -3.46
C GLN A 92 1.82 3.68 -2.88
N LEU A 93 2.68 3.13 -2.03
CA LEU A 93 3.92 3.76 -1.58
C LEU A 93 5.06 2.77 -1.82
N GLN A 94 5.97 3.10 -2.73
CA GLN A 94 7.18 2.32 -2.99
C GLN A 94 8.40 3.09 -2.48
N ALA A 95 9.32 2.40 -1.82
CA ALA A 95 10.49 3.05 -1.25
C ALA A 95 11.71 2.11 -1.25
N ASP A 96 12.88 2.65 -1.61
CA ASP A 96 14.14 1.90 -1.66
C ASP A 96 15.27 2.73 -1.03
N GLY A 97 16.02 2.10 -0.13
CA GLY A 97 17.17 2.71 0.54
C GLY A 97 16.85 3.89 1.45
N VAL A 98 15.59 4.03 1.89
CA VAL A 98 15.14 5.10 2.80
C VAL A 98 14.77 4.49 4.15
N GLU A 99 15.06 5.19 5.25
CA GLU A 99 14.80 4.66 6.60
C GLU A 99 13.31 4.66 6.90
N THR A 100 12.63 5.75 6.57
CA THR A 100 11.17 5.88 6.67
C THR A 100 10.60 6.64 5.47
N ALA A 101 9.41 6.27 5.05
CA ALA A 101 8.61 7.03 4.10
C ALA A 101 7.13 6.98 4.50
N SER A 102 6.38 8.05 4.23
CA SER A 102 4.93 8.04 4.43
C SER A 102 4.22 8.84 3.35
N ALA A 103 3.00 8.44 3.02
CA ALA A 103 2.11 9.12 2.09
C ALA A 103 0.69 9.18 2.66
N LEU A 104 -0.06 10.20 2.26
CA LEU A 104 -1.48 10.34 2.54
C LEU A 104 -2.24 10.27 1.21
N GLY A 105 -3.17 9.32 1.13
CA GLY A 105 -4.16 9.21 0.06
C GLY A 105 -5.51 9.75 0.52
N LEU A 106 -6.20 10.49 -0.35
CA LEU A 106 -7.54 11.00 -0.12
C LEU A 106 -8.43 10.64 -1.31
N ILE A 107 -9.67 10.27 -1.01
CA ILE A 107 -10.74 10.06 -1.98
C ILE A 107 -11.80 11.11 -1.70
N HIS A 108 -12.19 11.85 -2.73
CA HIS A 108 -13.30 12.79 -2.70
C HIS A 108 -14.48 12.22 -3.47
N ASP A 109 -15.68 12.33 -2.88
CA ASP A 109 -16.92 12.07 -3.59
C ASP A 109 -17.29 13.31 -4.42
N LEU A 110 -17.53 13.11 -5.72
CA LEU A 110 -17.93 14.17 -6.65
C LEU A 110 -19.45 14.25 -6.84
N THR A 111 -20.20 13.32 -6.26
CA THR A 111 -21.66 13.31 -6.39
C THR A 111 -22.30 14.51 -5.69
N PRO A 112 -23.39 15.08 -6.24
CA PRO A 112 -24.06 16.25 -5.65
C PRO A 112 -24.63 16.02 -4.24
N GLN A 113 -24.78 14.75 -3.84
CA GLN A 113 -25.35 14.28 -2.58
C GLN A 113 -24.27 13.70 -1.66
N ALA A 114 -23.00 14.10 -1.83
CA ALA A 114 -21.90 13.61 -1.00
C ALA A 114 -22.26 13.71 0.50
N ASP A 115 -22.49 12.55 1.09
CA ASP A 115 -22.88 12.38 2.50
C ASP A 115 -21.65 12.48 3.42
N SER A 116 -21.87 12.21 4.70
CA SER A 116 -20.82 12.05 5.71
C SER A 116 -19.68 11.11 5.24
N PRO A 117 -18.45 11.24 5.79
CA PRO A 117 -17.33 10.37 5.44
C PRO A 117 -17.71 8.89 5.52
N ALA A 118 -17.21 8.09 4.58
CA ALA A 118 -17.51 6.67 4.54
C ALA A 118 -16.99 5.96 5.80
N LYS A 119 -17.84 5.08 6.33
CA LYS A 119 -17.49 4.23 7.47
C LYS A 119 -16.75 2.99 6.98
N VAL A 120 -15.60 2.68 7.60
CA VAL A 120 -14.93 1.39 7.43
C VAL A 120 -15.72 0.33 8.17
N VAL A 121 -16.15 -0.72 7.46
CA VAL A 121 -16.91 -1.84 8.03
C VAL A 121 -16.05 -3.11 8.17
N GLU A 122 -14.95 -3.20 7.42
CA GLU A 122 -14.01 -4.32 7.50
C GLU A 122 -12.61 -3.86 7.11
N THR A 123 -11.59 -4.41 7.78
CA THR A 123 -10.17 -4.22 7.48
C THR A 123 -9.47 -5.58 7.46
N ARG A 124 -8.60 -5.79 6.48
CA ARG A 124 -7.67 -6.93 6.43
C ARG A 124 -6.28 -6.42 6.11
N ASP A 125 -5.30 -6.92 6.84
CA ASP A 125 -3.89 -6.64 6.63
C ASP A 125 -3.17 -7.90 6.16
N PHE A 126 -2.37 -7.75 5.12
CA PHE A 126 -1.50 -8.78 4.58
C PHE A 126 -0.06 -8.31 4.56
N VAL A 127 0.84 -9.26 4.78
CA VAL A 127 2.28 -9.04 4.76
C VAL A 127 2.90 -10.07 3.85
N VAL A 128 3.73 -9.58 2.93
CA VAL A 128 4.54 -10.42 2.05
C VAL A 128 5.94 -10.53 2.64
N HIS A 129 6.44 -11.74 2.79
CA HIS A 129 7.78 -12.01 3.30
C HIS A 129 8.53 -13.05 2.46
N ASP A 130 9.85 -13.09 2.62
CA ASP A 130 10.69 -14.14 2.05
C ASP A 130 10.80 -15.37 2.98
N ASP A 131 11.57 -16.36 2.54
CA ASP A 131 11.88 -17.60 3.27
C ASP A 131 12.61 -17.38 4.61
N GLN A 132 13.27 -16.23 4.76
CA GLN A 132 13.93 -15.81 6.01
C GLN A 132 12.97 -15.04 6.93
N GLY A 133 11.74 -14.78 6.50
CA GLY A 133 10.76 -14.00 7.26
C GLY A 133 10.93 -12.49 7.13
N SER A 134 11.81 -12.04 6.23
CA SER A 134 12.03 -10.62 5.97
C SER A 134 10.84 -10.05 5.23
N VAL A 135 10.24 -8.99 5.77
CA VAL A 135 9.05 -8.38 5.17
C VAL A 135 9.45 -7.56 3.94
N LEU A 136 8.85 -7.90 2.81
CA LEU A 136 9.08 -7.25 1.52
C LEU A 136 8.01 -6.19 1.21
N GLY A 137 6.80 -6.37 1.73
CA GLY A 137 5.69 -5.47 1.46
C GLY A 137 4.50 -5.69 2.37
N SER A 138 3.63 -4.69 2.46
CA SER A 138 2.36 -4.77 3.18
C SER A 138 1.19 -4.30 2.31
N HIS A 139 0.06 -4.95 2.50
CA HIS A 139 -1.19 -4.62 1.83
C HIS A 139 -2.33 -4.56 2.83
N ARG A 140 -2.89 -3.37 3.01
CA ARG A 140 -4.14 -3.18 3.74
C ARG A 140 -5.27 -3.08 2.74
N VAL A 141 -6.32 -3.87 2.95
CA VAL A 141 -7.58 -3.70 2.24
C VAL A 141 -8.67 -3.32 3.24
N VAL A 142 -9.49 -2.35 2.86
CA VAL A 142 -10.66 -1.92 3.64
C VAL A 142 -11.92 -2.02 2.79
N ARG A 143 -12.99 -2.45 3.44
CA ARG A 143 -14.35 -2.37 2.90
C ARG A 143 -15.06 -1.20 3.56
N LEU A 144 -15.49 -0.25 2.75
CA LEU A 144 -16.33 0.87 3.18
C LEU A 144 -17.80 0.47 3.11
N ASP A 145 -18.63 1.15 3.89
CA ASP A 145 -20.06 0.88 3.94
C ASP A 145 -20.71 0.95 2.55
N GLY A 146 -21.58 -0.01 2.25
CA GLY A 146 -22.20 -0.20 0.94
C GLY A 146 -21.33 -0.86 -0.15
N ALA A 147 -20.05 -1.12 0.09
CA ALA A 147 -19.20 -1.86 -0.85
C ALA A 147 -19.54 -3.36 -0.89
N ARG A 148 -19.16 -4.01 -1.99
CA ARG A 148 -19.23 -5.48 -2.14
C ARG A 148 -18.31 -6.17 -1.13
N GLU A 149 -18.62 -7.42 -0.81
CA GLU A 149 -17.74 -8.26 0.02
C GLU A 149 -16.35 -8.41 -0.62
N LEU A 150 -15.32 -8.46 0.22
CA LEU A 150 -13.94 -8.59 -0.24
C LEU A 150 -13.67 -10.03 -0.70
N ASP A 151 -13.23 -10.20 -1.95
CA ASP A 151 -12.65 -11.45 -2.43
C ASP A 151 -11.21 -11.58 -1.89
N LEU A 152 -11.10 -12.09 -0.66
CA LEU A 152 -9.81 -12.17 0.04
C LEU A 152 -8.82 -13.10 -0.66
N ASP A 153 -9.28 -14.18 -1.27
CA ASP A 153 -8.41 -15.11 -1.97
C ASP A 153 -7.87 -14.48 -3.26
N GLY A 154 -8.74 -13.81 -4.03
CA GLY A 154 -8.32 -13.03 -5.20
C GLY A 154 -7.37 -11.88 -4.83
N ILE A 155 -7.63 -11.16 -3.74
CA ILE A 155 -6.72 -10.10 -3.24
C ILE A 155 -5.37 -10.70 -2.86
N ARG A 156 -5.35 -11.79 -2.09
CA ARG A 156 -4.09 -12.46 -1.69
C ARG A 156 -3.27 -12.88 -2.89
N GLN A 157 -3.92 -13.48 -3.90
CA GLN A 157 -3.23 -13.90 -5.11
C GLN A 157 -2.64 -12.72 -5.88
N ARG A 158 -3.40 -11.63 -6.08
CA ARG A 158 -2.90 -10.41 -6.76
C ARG A 158 -1.69 -9.80 -6.04
N VAL A 159 -1.76 -9.75 -4.70
CA VAL A 159 -0.67 -9.21 -3.88
C VAL A 159 0.57 -10.10 -3.96
N LEU A 160 0.39 -11.42 -3.95
CA LEU A 160 1.48 -12.39 -4.10
C LEU A 160 2.11 -12.31 -5.50
N ASP A 161 1.30 -12.24 -6.55
CA ASP A 161 1.77 -12.12 -7.94
C ASP A 161 2.60 -10.84 -8.13
N ARG A 162 2.12 -9.72 -7.58
CA ARG A 162 2.87 -8.45 -7.57
C ARG A 162 4.23 -8.60 -6.88
N ALA A 163 4.25 -9.23 -5.71
CA ALA A 163 5.49 -9.42 -4.95
C ALA A 163 6.46 -10.35 -5.72
N ALA A 164 5.96 -11.44 -6.29
CA ALA A 164 6.74 -12.40 -7.05
C ALA A 164 7.32 -11.80 -8.34
N GLY A 165 6.66 -10.81 -8.95
CA GLY A 165 7.24 -10.05 -10.06
C GLY A 165 8.46 -9.21 -9.65
N LEU A 166 8.48 -8.69 -8.43
CA LEU A 166 9.50 -7.75 -7.94
C LEU A 166 10.79 -8.42 -7.45
N VAL A 167 10.74 -9.70 -7.09
CA VAL A 167 11.88 -10.40 -6.50
C VAL A 167 12.12 -11.74 -7.16
N THR A 168 13.38 -12.19 -7.20
CA THR A 168 13.78 -13.47 -7.81
C THR A 168 13.75 -14.65 -6.83
N ARG A 169 13.36 -14.41 -5.58
CA ARG A 169 13.32 -15.40 -4.49
C ARG A 169 11.87 -15.81 -4.19
N PRO A 170 11.64 -16.99 -3.59
CA PRO A 170 10.33 -17.38 -3.12
C PRO A 170 9.77 -16.36 -2.12
N VAL A 171 8.48 -16.07 -2.24
CA VAL A 171 7.74 -15.18 -1.34
C VAL A 171 6.46 -15.85 -0.89
N ASP A 172 6.01 -15.52 0.31
CA ASP A 172 4.73 -15.96 0.88
C ASP A 172 3.96 -14.77 1.44
N ILE A 173 2.65 -14.94 1.62
CA ILE A 173 1.71 -13.93 2.09
C ILE A 173 0.90 -14.43 3.28
N VAL A 174 0.97 -13.68 4.38
CA VAL A 174 0.26 -13.98 5.61
C VAL A 174 -0.71 -12.86 5.96
N SER A 175 -1.89 -13.24 6.45
CA SER A 175 -2.79 -12.29 7.11
C SER A 175 -2.24 -11.98 8.49
N VAL A 176 -2.14 -10.70 8.81
CA VAL A 176 -1.69 -10.21 10.11
C VAL A 176 -2.77 -9.32 10.70
N ASP A 177 -2.84 -9.26 12.02
CA ASP A 177 -3.58 -8.20 12.69
C ASP A 177 -2.58 -7.11 13.08
N LEU A 178 -2.60 -6.00 12.34
CA LEU A 178 -1.78 -4.82 12.66
C LEU A 178 -2.52 -3.84 13.59
N THR A 179 -3.71 -4.21 14.08
CA THR A 179 -4.48 -3.35 14.99
C THR A 179 -3.70 -3.18 16.30
N GLY A 180 -3.35 -1.94 16.64
CA GLY A 180 -2.55 -1.65 17.84
C GLY A 180 -1.03 -1.80 17.67
N ILE A 181 -0.54 -2.29 16.53
CA ILE A 181 0.89 -2.18 16.18
C ILE A 181 1.14 -0.76 15.66
N PRO A 182 2.07 0.00 16.26
CA PRO A 182 2.42 1.31 15.74
C PRO A 182 2.81 1.20 14.25
N PRO A 183 2.34 2.09 13.36
CA PRO A 183 2.65 2.05 11.92
C PRO A 183 4.14 2.13 11.57
N ARG A 184 4.99 2.34 12.58
CA ARG A 184 6.43 2.57 12.50
C ARG A 184 7.25 1.46 13.16
N LEU A 185 6.63 0.43 13.73
CA LEU A 185 7.36 -0.66 14.35
C LEU A 185 7.81 -1.63 13.25
N ALA A 186 9.13 -1.79 13.08
CA ALA A 186 9.65 -2.80 12.18
C ALA A 186 9.37 -4.19 12.77
N PHE A 187 9.01 -5.15 11.94
CA PHE A 187 8.77 -6.53 12.36
C PHE A 187 9.20 -7.48 11.25
N ARG A 188 9.44 -8.73 11.63
CA ARG A 188 9.62 -9.86 10.72
C ARG A 188 8.44 -10.82 10.85
N VAL A 189 8.24 -11.70 9.89
CA VAL A 189 7.31 -12.83 10.04
C VAL A 189 8.12 -14.05 10.44
N ASP A 190 7.68 -14.80 11.46
CA ASP A 190 8.26 -16.11 11.75
C ASP A 190 7.81 -17.11 10.66
N PRO A 191 8.71 -17.66 9.83
CA PRO A 191 8.34 -18.55 8.72
C PRO A 191 7.71 -19.88 9.17
N ARG A 192 7.81 -20.23 10.46
CA ARG A 192 7.21 -21.47 10.99
C ARG A 192 5.80 -21.26 11.52
N THR A 193 5.55 -20.10 12.11
CA THR A 193 4.27 -19.80 12.79
C THR A 193 3.42 -18.80 12.04
N HIS A 194 4.00 -18.13 11.02
CA HIS A 194 3.38 -17.09 10.21
C HIS A 194 2.91 -15.89 11.04
N ARG A 195 3.55 -15.66 12.20
CA ARG A 195 3.23 -14.57 13.11
C ARG A 195 4.21 -13.42 13.00
N PRO A 196 3.75 -12.16 13.14
CA PRO A 196 4.64 -11.02 13.21
C PRO A 196 5.44 -11.05 14.52
N VAL A 197 6.73 -10.78 14.41
CA VAL A 197 7.69 -10.68 15.52
C VAL A 197 8.32 -9.29 15.46
N PRO A 198 8.08 -8.40 16.43
CA PRO A 198 8.71 -7.09 16.49
C PRO A 198 10.23 -7.20 16.42
N LEU A 199 10.85 -6.29 15.66
CA LEU A 199 12.29 -6.10 15.72
C LEU A 199 12.60 -5.11 16.86
N PRO A 200 13.64 -5.35 17.67
CA PRO A 200 14.10 -4.36 18.64
C PRO A 200 14.51 -3.07 17.91
N ASP A 201 14.19 -1.92 18.53
CA ASP A 201 14.56 -0.58 18.04
C ASP A 201 16.08 -0.39 17.94
#